data_AF-A0A939ZGC2-F1
#
_entry.id   AF-A0A939ZGC2-F1
#
_cell.length_a   1.000
_cell.length_b   1.000
_cell.length_c   1.000
_cell.angle_alpha   90.00
_cell.angle_beta   90.00
_cell.angle_gamma   90.00
#
_symmetry.space_group_name_H-M   'P 1'
#
loop_
_entity.id
_entity.type
_entity.pdbx_description
1 polymer ?
#
loop_
_entity_poly.entity_id
_entity_poly.type
_entity_poly.pdbx_seq_one_letter_code
_entity_poly.pdbx_strand_id
1 'polypeptide(L)'
;MAKILSDAHPDTTSFGRFADFENYYPLREKADEFVRERFIQLGGNPKLSHPYSFTLLECDYLKNWFNSSDKITIDLDGIPDNQISFTLGDSCALLMHGNEPTVLTKKLLLERIEAFDGSVDVFLKQSLGKYPYVEVQLWDRITG
;
A
#
# COMPACT_ATOMS: atom_id res chain seq x y z
N MET A 1 4.53 20.71 10.25
CA MET A 1 3.96 19.53 10.94
C MET A 1 4.79 18.27 10.71
N ALA A 2 5.05 17.86 9.45
CA ALA A 2 5.85 16.67 9.13
C ALA A 2 7.29 16.69 9.72
N LYS A 3 8.01 17.81 9.55
CA LYS A 3 9.33 18.01 10.17
C LYS A 3 9.30 17.96 11.69
N ILE A 4 8.28 18.56 12.31
CA ILE A 4 8.11 18.58 13.78
C ILE A 4 7.89 17.16 14.32
N LEU A 5 7.11 16.32 13.62
CA LEU A 5 6.88 14.92 13.99
C LEU A 5 8.13 14.06 13.81
N SER A 6 8.91 14.31 12.75
CA SER A 6 10.20 13.64 12.53
C SER A 6 11.21 13.99 13.61
N ASP A 7 11.36 15.28 13.92
CA ASP A 7 12.27 15.77 14.96
C ASP A 7 11.86 15.31 16.38
N ALA A 8 10.55 15.12 16.63
CA ALA A 8 10.02 14.64 17.91
C ALA A 8 10.16 13.13 18.12
N HIS A 9 10.33 12.36 17.04
CA HIS A 9 10.44 10.90 17.09
C HIS A 9 11.58 10.37 16.21
N PRO A 10 12.83 10.73 16.49
CA PRO A 10 13.99 10.37 15.65
C PRO A 10 14.25 8.86 15.58
N ASP A 11 13.81 8.10 16.59
CA ASP A 11 14.02 6.65 16.69
C ASP A 11 12.94 5.81 15.98
N THR A 12 11.91 6.46 15.43
CA THR A 12 10.84 5.76 14.71
C THR A 12 11.03 5.86 13.20
N THR A 13 11.33 4.72 12.58
CA THR A 13 11.61 4.61 11.14
C THR A 13 10.46 5.12 10.27
N SER A 14 9.21 5.01 10.74
CA SER A 14 8.02 5.54 10.06
C SER A 14 8.10 7.06 9.82
N PHE A 15 8.66 7.81 10.76
CA PHE A 15 8.78 9.27 10.66
C PHE A 15 10.10 9.75 10.04
N GLY A 16 11.09 8.86 9.91
CA GLY A 16 12.35 9.15 9.20
C GLY A 16 12.13 9.52 7.74
N ARG A 17 11.07 8.99 7.11
CA ARG A 17 10.67 9.36 5.73
C ARG A 17 10.19 10.81 5.62
N PHE A 18 9.72 11.41 6.71
CA PHE A 18 9.31 12.82 6.76
C PHE A 18 10.47 13.78 7.07
N ALA A 19 11.66 13.26 7.40
CA ALA A 19 12.86 14.10 7.58
C ALA A 19 13.24 14.82 6.28
N ASP A 20 12.98 14.18 5.13
CA ASP A 20 13.13 14.75 3.79
C ASP A 20 11.78 14.86 3.06
N PHE A 21 10.82 15.54 3.71
CA PHE A 21 9.46 15.69 3.21
C PHE A 21 9.40 16.34 1.82
N GLU A 22 10.25 17.34 1.55
CA GLU A 22 10.28 18.07 0.28
C GLU A 22 10.56 17.17 -0.92
N ASN A 23 11.37 16.12 -0.75
CA ASN A 23 11.61 15.14 -1.81
C ASN A 23 10.61 13.98 -1.74
N TYR A 24 10.28 13.50 -0.54
CA TYR A 24 9.39 12.36 -0.35
C TYR A 24 7.97 12.62 -0.84
N TYR A 25 7.39 13.78 -0.50
CA TYR A 25 5.98 14.06 -0.77
C TYR A 25 5.66 14.14 -2.27
N PRO A 26 6.42 14.86 -3.12
CA PRO A 26 6.18 14.85 -4.57
C PRO A 26 6.35 13.46 -5.21
N LEU A 27 7.23 12.61 -4.68
CA LEU A 27 7.38 11.24 -5.14
C LEU A 27 6.18 10.38 -4.76
N ARG A 28 5.64 10.57 -3.55
CA ARG A 28 4.42 9.91 -3.10
C ARG A 28 3.21 10.32 -3.92
N GLU A 29 3.05 11.61 -4.23
CA GLU A 29 1.97 12.10 -5.09
C GLU A 29 2.03 11.48 -6.48
N LYS A 30 3.23 11.39 -7.09
CA LYS A 30 3.42 10.70 -8.38
C LYS A 30 3.08 9.22 -8.31
N ALA A 31 3.41 8.56 -7.20
CA ALA A 31 3.07 7.15 -7.00
C ALA A 31 1.56 6.94 -6.89
N ASP A 32 0.89 7.76 -6.08
CA ASP A 32 -0.57 7.72 -5.96
C ASP A 32 -1.25 7.97 -7.31
N GLU A 33 -0.79 8.97 -8.07
CA GLU A 33 -1.31 9.28 -9.41
C GLU A 33 -1.13 8.10 -10.37
N PHE A 34 0.07 7.53 -10.45
CA PHE A 34 0.35 6.35 -11.28
C PHE A 34 -0.57 5.19 -10.92
N VAL A 35 -0.65 4.82 -9.63
CA VAL A 35 -1.49 3.69 -9.20
C VAL A 35 -2.95 3.96 -9.50
N ARG A 36 -3.43 5.19 -9.27
CA ARG A 36 -4.80 5.61 -9.54
C ARG A 36 -5.14 5.47 -11.03
N GLU A 37 -4.28 5.96 -11.92
CA GLU A 37 -4.50 5.87 -13.37
C GLU A 37 -4.53 4.42 -13.86
N ARG A 38 -3.57 3.60 -13.40
CA ARG A 38 -3.55 2.16 -13.73
C ARG A 38 -4.79 1.45 -13.19
N PHE A 39 -5.23 1.79 -11.98
CA PHE A 39 -6.44 1.21 -11.40
C PHE A 39 -7.69 1.56 -12.21
N ILE A 40 -7.83 2.82 -12.66
CA ILE A 40 -8.92 3.24 -13.56
C ILE A 40 -8.89 2.46 -14.88
N GLN A 41 -7.71 2.27 -15.47
CA GLN A 41 -7.56 1.47 -16.70
C GLN A 41 -8.01 0.01 -16.52
N LEU A 42 -7.92 -0.52 -15.31
CA LEU A 42 -8.36 -1.87 -14.95
C LEU A 42 -9.84 -1.94 -14.53
N GLY A 43 -10.60 -0.84 -14.66
CA GLY A 43 -12.02 -0.77 -14.32
C GLY A 43 -12.32 -0.30 -12.89
N GLY A 44 -11.31 0.19 -12.18
CA GLY A 44 -11.47 0.84 -10.87
C GLY A 44 -12.21 2.18 -10.97
N ASN A 45 -12.82 2.60 -9.86
CA ASN A 45 -13.55 3.85 -9.70
C ASN A 45 -13.11 4.58 -8.42
N PRO A 46 -11.87 5.10 -8.37
CA PRO A 46 -11.36 5.78 -7.19
C PRO A 46 -12.09 7.10 -6.95
N LYS A 47 -12.64 7.28 -5.73
CA LYS A 47 -13.34 8.51 -5.32
C LYS A 47 -12.44 9.54 -4.66
N LEU A 48 -11.30 9.08 -4.13
CA LEU A 48 -10.26 9.92 -3.55
C LEU A 48 -9.17 10.22 -4.59
N SER A 49 -8.53 11.40 -4.45
CA SER A 49 -7.34 11.75 -5.22
C SER A 49 -6.09 10.99 -4.72
N HIS A 50 -6.02 10.75 -3.41
CA HIS A 50 -4.96 10.00 -2.75
C HIS A 50 -5.60 8.89 -1.89
N PRO A 51 -5.07 7.66 -1.91
CA PRO A 51 -5.67 6.55 -1.20
C PRO A 51 -5.32 6.57 0.29
N TYR A 52 -6.11 5.85 1.08
CA TYR A 52 -5.60 5.35 2.36
C TYR A 52 -4.74 4.11 2.09
N SER A 53 -3.48 4.15 2.55
CA SER A 53 -2.54 3.02 2.39
C SER A 53 -2.64 2.05 3.56
N PHE A 54 -2.77 0.77 3.22
CA PHE A 54 -2.75 -0.37 4.14
C PHE A 54 -1.79 -1.45 3.62
N THR A 55 -1.66 -2.55 4.36
CA THR A 55 -1.06 -3.78 3.86
C THR A 55 -2.08 -4.89 3.79
N LEU A 56 -1.90 -5.81 2.84
CA LEU A 56 -2.67 -7.05 2.84
C LEU A 56 -2.13 -7.94 3.98
N LEU A 57 -3.01 -8.35 4.87
CA LEU A 57 -2.65 -9.00 6.14
C LEU A 57 -1.69 -8.13 6.99
N GLU A 58 -1.22 -8.73 8.07
CA GLU A 58 -0.26 -8.09 8.95
C GLU A 58 1.16 -8.14 8.36
N CYS A 59 1.92 -7.07 8.57
CA CYS A 59 3.31 -6.98 8.14
C CYS A 59 4.21 -6.67 9.33
N ASP A 60 4.95 -7.68 9.82
CA ASP A 60 5.84 -7.50 10.98
C ASP A 60 6.96 -6.49 10.72
N TYR A 61 7.39 -6.36 9.47
CA TYR A 61 8.36 -5.33 9.06
C TYR A 61 7.86 -3.92 9.38
N LEU A 62 6.60 -3.61 9.04
CA LEU A 62 6.01 -2.30 9.33
C LEU A 62 5.62 -2.15 10.79
N LYS A 63 5.20 -3.22 11.48
CA LYS A 63 4.91 -3.15 12.92
C LYS A 63 6.11 -2.63 13.72
N ASN A 64 7.32 -3.09 13.37
CA ASN A 64 8.55 -2.66 14.03
C ASN A 64 8.90 -1.17 13.80
N TRP A 65 8.17 -0.46 12.92
CA TRP A 65 8.37 0.97 12.68
C TRP A 65 7.58 1.85 13.64
N PHE A 66 6.66 1.26 14.40
CA PHE A 66 5.81 1.95 15.36
C PHE A 66 6.11 1.43 16.76
N ASN A 67 6.10 2.35 17.74
CA ASN A 67 6.27 2.00 19.15
C ASN A 67 4.96 1.56 19.82
N SER A 68 3.87 1.36 19.04
CA SER A 68 2.59 0.85 19.52
C SER A 68 2.13 -0.36 18.70
N SER A 69 1.31 -1.21 19.32
CA SER A 69 0.67 -2.36 18.67
C SER A 69 -0.71 -2.04 18.12
N ASP A 70 -1.12 -0.77 18.11
CA ASP A 70 -2.43 -0.35 17.65
C ASP A 70 -2.57 -0.60 16.15
N LYS A 71 -3.66 -1.21 15.75
CA LYS A 71 -3.95 -1.51 14.34
C LYS A 71 -5.43 -1.39 14.05
N ILE A 72 -5.72 -1.00 12.82
CA ILE A 72 -7.06 -1.06 12.25
C ILE A 72 -7.03 -2.21 11.23
N THR A 73 -7.93 -3.17 11.40
CA THR A 73 -8.13 -4.27 10.46
C THR A 73 -9.49 -4.10 9.82
N ILE A 74 -9.53 -4.14 8.49
CA ILE A 74 -10.74 -4.01 7.69
C ILE A 74 -10.89 -5.30 6.91
N ASP A 75 -12.07 -5.89 6.97
CA ASP A 75 -12.38 -7.08 6.17
C ASP A 75 -12.44 -6.69 4.70
N LEU A 76 -11.70 -7.42 3.88
CA LEU A 76 -11.64 -7.18 2.45
C LEU A 76 -13.00 -7.45 1.78
N ASP A 77 -13.79 -8.38 2.31
CA ASP A 77 -15.10 -8.74 1.74
C ASP A 77 -16.09 -7.57 1.75
N GLY A 78 -15.99 -6.69 2.75
CA GLY A 78 -16.82 -5.49 2.85
C GLY A 78 -16.44 -4.36 1.87
N ILE A 79 -15.33 -4.48 1.15
CA ILE A 79 -14.82 -3.42 0.28
C ILE A 79 -15.19 -3.72 -1.19
N PRO A 80 -15.86 -2.79 -1.89
CA PRO A 80 -16.16 -2.92 -3.31
C PRO A 80 -14.91 -3.03 -4.18
N ASP A 81 -14.91 -3.94 -5.14
CA ASP A 81 -13.78 -4.22 -6.03
C ASP A 81 -13.27 -2.98 -6.81
N ASN A 82 -14.17 -2.05 -7.11
CA ASN A 82 -13.84 -0.81 -7.81
C ASN A 82 -13.32 0.31 -6.89
N GLN A 83 -13.18 0.07 -5.58
CA GLN A 83 -12.68 1.04 -4.60
C GLN A 83 -11.34 0.64 -3.99
N ILE A 84 -10.79 -0.52 -4.35
CA ILE A 84 -9.56 -1.03 -3.77
C ILE A 84 -8.61 -1.58 -4.84
N SER A 85 -7.34 -1.21 -4.72
CA SER A 85 -6.26 -1.76 -5.53
C SER A 85 -5.12 -2.25 -4.65
N PHE A 86 -4.21 -2.99 -5.28
CA PHE A 86 -3.06 -3.59 -4.64
C PHE A 86 -1.81 -3.39 -5.48
N THR A 87 -0.65 -3.28 -4.83
CA THR A 87 0.65 -3.37 -5.48
C THR A 87 1.56 -4.37 -4.78
N LEU A 88 2.35 -5.11 -5.55
CA LEU A 88 3.37 -6.01 -5.00
C LEU A 88 4.57 -5.17 -4.55
N GLY A 89 4.63 -4.87 -3.25
CA GLY A 89 5.56 -3.90 -2.68
C GLY A 89 5.00 -2.48 -2.60
N ASP A 90 5.75 -1.61 -1.92
CA ASP A 90 5.47 -0.18 -1.75
C ASP A 90 5.63 0.54 -3.09
N SER A 91 4.53 1.08 -3.61
CA SER A 91 4.46 1.75 -4.91
C SER A 91 5.41 2.95 -5.02
N CYS A 92 5.55 3.71 -3.94
CA CYS A 92 6.46 4.86 -3.88
C CYS A 92 7.92 4.39 -3.93
N ALA A 93 8.29 3.37 -3.15
CA ALA A 93 9.64 2.81 -3.16
C ALA A 93 10.02 2.21 -4.51
N LEU A 94 9.09 1.51 -5.17
CA LEU A 94 9.30 0.95 -6.50
C LEU A 94 9.64 2.04 -7.51
N LEU A 95 8.83 3.09 -7.58
CA LEU A 95 9.06 4.21 -8.50
C LEU A 95 10.36 4.97 -8.19
N MET A 96 10.69 5.17 -6.91
CA MET A 96 11.98 5.75 -6.51
C MET A 96 13.17 4.95 -7.02
N HIS A 97 13.03 3.63 -7.10
CA HIS A 97 14.05 2.74 -7.66
C HIS A 97 13.92 2.51 -9.17
N GLY A 98 13.06 3.25 -9.87
CA GLY A 98 12.86 3.16 -11.31
C GLY A 98 12.08 1.93 -11.77
N ASN A 99 11.32 1.30 -10.88
CA ASN A 99 10.48 0.14 -11.21
C ASN A 99 9.01 0.57 -11.23
N GLU A 100 8.27 0.19 -12.27
CA GLU A 100 6.83 0.42 -12.33
C GLU A 100 6.09 -0.54 -11.38
N PRO A 101 5.23 -0.03 -10.47
CA PRO A 101 4.39 -0.87 -9.62
C PRO A 101 3.42 -1.71 -10.45
N THR A 102 3.33 -3.01 -10.15
CA THR A 102 2.28 -3.86 -10.70
C THR A 102 0.99 -3.63 -9.92
N VAL A 103 0.02 -2.96 -10.55
CA VAL A 103 -1.29 -2.67 -9.94
C VAL A 103 -2.27 -3.82 -10.21
N LEU A 104 -2.95 -4.28 -9.17
CA LEU A 104 -3.94 -5.34 -9.22
C LEU A 104 -5.29 -4.83 -8.70
N THR A 105 -6.37 -5.29 -9.33
CA THR A 105 -7.72 -5.18 -8.76
C THR A 105 -7.94 -6.31 -7.74
N LYS A 106 -8.96 -6.19 -6.89
CA LYS A 106 -9.36 -7.27 -5.97
C LYS A 106 -9.60 -8.59 -6.70
N LYS A 107 -10.30 -8.55 -7.83
CA LYS A 107 -10.51 -9.71 -8.69
C LYS A 107 -9.19 -10.34 -9.16
N LEU A 108 -8.27 -9.55 -9.72
CA LEU A 108 -6.97 -10.05 -10.21
C LEU A 108 -6.10 -10.60 -9.07
N LEU A 109 -6.17 -10.00 -7.88
CA LEU A 109 -5.48 -10.50 -6.69
C LEU A 109 -6.01 -11.90 -6.32
N LEU A 110 -7.33 -12.07 -6.23
CA LEU A 110 -7.95 -13.35 -5.90
C LEU A 110 -7.64 -14.41 -6.96
N GLU A 111 -7.74 -14.08 -8.26
CA GLU A 111 -7.35 -14.99 -9.35
C GLU A 111 -5.88 -15.44 -9.24
N ARG A 112 -4.98 -14.55 -8.81
CA ARG A 112 -3.59 -14.93 -8.57
C ARG A 112 -3.44 -15.85 -7.36
N ILE A 113 -4.15 -15.59 -6.27
CA ILE A 113 -4.12 -16.46 -5.08
C ILE A 113 -4.64 -17.86 -5.42
N GLU A 114 -5.74 -17.95 -6.17
CA GLU A 114 -6.30 -19.22 -6.67
C GLU A 114 -5.30 -19.99 -7.53
N ALA A 115 -4.47 -19.30 -8.33
CA ALA A 115 -3.41 -19.94 -9.11
C ALA A 115 -2.27 -20.55 -8.25
N PHE A 116 -2.22 -20.24 -6.95
CA PHE A 116 -1.33 -20.86 -5.95
C PHE A 116 -2.11 -21.78 -5.00
N ASP A 117 -3.02 -22.59 -5.56
CA ASP A 117 -3.89 -23.53 -4.82
C ASP A 117 -4.75 -22.86 -3.72
N GLY A 118 -5.08 -21.57 -3.90
CA GLY A 118 -5.82 -20.77 -2.93
C GLY A 118 -5.01 -20.37 -1.69
N SER A 119 -3.71 -20.70 -1.63
CA SER A 119 -2.87 -20.41 -0.47
C SER A 119 -2.30 -18.98 -0.52
N VAL A 120 -2.80 -18.13 0.38
CA VAL A 120 -2.31 -16.75 0.52
C VAL A 120 -0.83 -16.73 0.92
N ASP A 121 -0.39 -17.59 1.82
CA ASP A 121 1.02 -17.66 2.26
C ASP A 121 1.96 -18.02 1.11
N VAL A 122 1.57 -18.98 0.28
CA VAL A 122 2.35 -19.38 -0.90
C VAL A 122 2.38 -18.25 -1.93
N PHE A 123 1.21 -17.64 -2.20
CA PHE A 123 1.11 -16.47 -3.07
C PHE A 123 2.05 -15.35 -2.62
N LEU A 124 2.02 -14.97 -1.33
CA LEU A 124 2.86 -13.91 -0.80
C LEU A 124 4.34 -14.27 -0.92
N LYS A 125 4.73 -15.47 -0.52
CA LYS A 125 6.13 -15.93 -0.58
C LYS A 125 6.68 -15.95 -2.00
N GLN A 126 5.89 -16.38 -2.98
CA GLN A 126 6.33 -16.49 -4.38
C GLN A 126 6.21 -15.16 -5.15
N SER A 127 5.22 -14.32 -4.84
CA SER A 127 4.95 -13.08 -5.58
C SER A 127 5.74 -11.89 -5.08
N LEU A 128 6.04 -11.83 -3.78
CA LEU A 128 6.72 -10.67 -3.20
C LEU A 128 8.23 -10.68 -3.44
N GLY A 129 8.85 -11.86 -3.62
CA GLY A 129 10.29 -11.95 -3.83
C GLY A 129 11.09 -11.23 -2.74
N LYS A 130 11.63 -10.05 -3.06
CA LYS A 130 12.37 -9.18 -2.12
C LYS A 130 11.51 -8.15 -1.39
N TYR A 131 10.25 -7.98 -1.77
CA TYR A 131 9.36 -6.97 -1.21
C TYR A 131 8.74 -7.46 0.10
N PRO A 132 8.61 -6.60 1.12
CA PRO A 132 8.19 -7.04 2.45
C PRO A 132 6.67 -7.23 2.62
N TYR A 133 5.85 -6.66 1.72
CA TYR A 133 4.38 -6.71 1.82
C TYR A 133 3.71 -6.39 0.48
N VAL A 134 2.42 -6.75 0.38
CA VAL A 134 1.51 -6.19 -0.64
C VAL A 134 0.93 -4.90 -0.08
N GLU A 135 1.14 -3.78 -0.77
CA GLU A 135 0.50 -2.52 -0.42
C GLU A 135 -0.95 -2.54 -0.91
N VAL A 136 -1.86 -2.01 -0.11
CA VAL A 136 -3.28 -1.88 -0.39
C VAL A 136 -3.59 -0.40 -0.49
N GLN A 137 -4.29 0.01 -1.55
CA GLN A 137 -4.77 1.37 -1.73
C GLN A 137 -6.30 1.37 -1.68
N LEU A 138 -6.87 1.98 -0.64
CA LEU A 138 -8.31 2.19 -0.52
C LEU A 138 -8.68 3.58 -1.03
N TRP A 139 -9.52 3.62 -2.05
CA TRP A 139 -9.85 4.81 -2.82
C TRP A 139 -11.20 5.43 -2.48
N ASP A 140 -11.81 5.01 -1.37
CA ASP A 140 -13.03 5.60 -0.83
C ASP A 140 -12.95 5.75 0.68
N ARG A 141 -13.82 6.59 1.24
CA ARG A 141 -13.94 6.78 2.68
C ARG A 141 -14.56 5.54 3.30
N ILE A 142 -13.95 5.08 4.39
CA ILE A 142 -14.54 4.07 5.25
C ILE A 142 -15.67 4.77 6.02
N THR A 143 -16.92 4.50 5.65
CA THR A 143 -18.07 4.86 6.48
C THR A 143 -18.31 3.73 7.47
N GLY A 144 -18.08 4.00 8.76
CA GLY A 144 -18.37 3.06 9.84
C GLY A 144 -19.85 2.86 10.09
#